data_AF-A0A2R5FU17-F1
#
_entry.id   AF-A0A2R5FU17-F1
#
_cell.length_a   1.000
_cell.length_b   1.000
_cell.length_c   1.000
_cell.angle_alpha   90.00
_cell.angle_beta   90.00
_cell.angle_gamma   90.00
#
_symmetry.space_group_name_H-M   'P 1'
#
loop_
_entity.id
_entity.type
_entity.pdbx_description
1 polymer ?
#
loop_
_entity_poly.entity_id
_entity_poly.type
_entity_poly.pdbx_seq_one_letter_code
_entity_poly.pdbx_strand_id
1 'polypeptide(L)'
;MERRKILIATKTYPSISTKYQETVCTAGVLLDDEEKPVQWIRIYPIRFRQLDFDKRYPRWSIISAKIERNEKDYREESFRIDDSSIEVIRKIDTRKNWEERKALVMPLEFKSIQDIKEQGKSLGIIKPQIIKKYFCKKEIEREWKPKQQTILDQMDLFEPSVQLDKIPYKFGYEFISPDGKKHSCTINDWEIQQLYRNCRDRSNETSMENKEKEALEKVRQKLEDEFLSKKDLYFIMGNLKNHKNSFMIIGIFYPPLIKM
;
A
#
# COMPACT_ATOMS: atom_id res chain seq x y z
N MET A 1 17.46 18.50 -4.36
CA MET A 1 17.24 17.08 -3.98
C MET A 1 18.55 16.44 -3.55
N GLU A 2 18.57 15.80 -2.39
CA GLU A 2 19.69 14.98 -1.91
C GLU A 2 19.48 13.50 -2.29
N ARG A 3 20.54 12.70 -2.43
CA ARG A 3 20.41 11.27 -2.74
C ARG A 3 20.24 10.49 -1.44
N ARG A 4 19.18 9.69 -1.31
CA ARG A 4 18.85 8.93 -0.09
C ARG A 4 18.42 7.51 -0.40
N LYS A 5 18.66 6.61 0.55
CA LYS A 5 18.17 5.23 0.54
C LYS A 5 16.78 5.15 1.14
N ILE A 6 15.90 4.37 0.50
CA ILE A 6 14.49 4.24 0.86
C ILE A 6 14.08 2.79 0.75
N LEU A 7 13.58 2.21 1.84
CA LEU A 7 12.87 0.93 1.79
C LEU A 7 11.43 1.15 1.31
N ILE A 8 11.03 0.48 0.24
CA ILE A 8 9.67 0.52 -0.28
C ILE A 8 8.80 -0.51 0.45
N ALA A 9 7.90 -0.04 1.30
CA ALA A 9 7.08 -0.91 2.15
C ALA A 9 5.72 -1.25 1.52
N THR A 10 5.06 -0.30 0.85
CA THR A 10 3.77 -0.54 0.16
C THR A 10 3.48 0.52 -0.92
N LYS A 11 2.63 0.15 -1.87
CA LYS A 11 2.09 1.02 -2.93
C LYS A 11 0.57 0.99 -2.83
N THR A 12 -0.06 2.16 -2.84
CA THR A 12 -1.53 2.23 -2.90
C THR A 12 -2.03 1.89 -4.29
N TYR A 13 -3.31 1.55 -4.41
CA TYR A 13 -3.95 1.46 -5.72
C TYR A 13 -3.76 2.80 -6.48
N PRO A 14 -3.45 2.76 -7.78
CA PRO A 14 -3.27 3.96 -8.59
C PRO A 14 -4.48 4.88 -8.53
N SER A 15 -4.18 6.17 -8.48
CA SER A 15 -5.16 7.23 -8.62
C SER A 15 -4.98 7.91 -9.98
N ILE A 16 -6.10 8.16 -10.65
CA ILE A 16 -6.13 8.87 -11.93
C ILE A 16 -6.06 10.37 -11.64
N SER A 17 -5.02 11.02 -12.14
CA SER A 17 -4.74 12.43 -12.00
C SER A 17 -4.84 13.13 -13.35
N THR A 18 -5.56 14.24 -13.41
CA THR A 18 -5.61 15.11 -14.60
C THR A 18 -4.24 15.66 -14.98
N LYS A 19 -3.33 15.82 -14.02
CA LYS A 19 -2.03 16.47 -14.22
C LYS A 19 -0.90 15.47 -14.49
N TYR A 20 -0.99 14.28 -13.92
CA TYR A 20 0.11 13.31 -13.88
C TYR A 20 -0.27 11.95 -14.46
N GLN A 21 -1.42 11.85 -15.14
CA GLN A 21 -1.95 10.60 -15.67
C GLN A 21 -2.21 9.57 -14.54
N GLU A 22 -1.53 8.42 -14.55
CA GLU A 22 -1.59 7.44 -13.46
C GLU A 22 -0.52 7.71 -12.40
N THR A 23 -0.94 7.90 -11.14
CA THR A 23 -0.01 8.09 -10.02
C THR A 23 -0.31 7.16 -8.87
N VAL A 24 0.74 6.56 -8.32
CA VAL A 24 0.67 5.80 -7.07
C VAL A 24 1.24 6.60 -5.92
N CYS A 25 0.64 6.45 -4.75
CA CYS A 25 1.28 6.86 -3.51
C CYS A 25 2.10 5.68 -3.00
N THR A 26 3.38 5.92 -2.72
CA THR A 26 4.26 4.89 -2.17
C THR A 26 4.61 5.26 -0.74
N ALA A 27 4.40 4.35 0.19
CA ALA A 27 4.88 4.48 1.56
C ALA A 27 6.15 3.64 1.73
N GLY A 28 7.14 4.24 2.37
CA GLY A 28 8.43 3.62 2.60
C GLY A 28 9.08 4.14 3.88
N VAL A 29 10.28 3.63 4.15
CA VAL A 29 11.10 4.05 5.28
C VAL A 29 12.37 4.69 4.74
N LEU A 30 12.64 5.92 5.15
CA LEU A 30 13.90 6.58 4.90
C LEU A 30 15.00 5.89 5.71
N LEU A 31 16.11 5.58 5.07
CA LEU A 31 17.24 4.93 5.69
C LEU A 31 18.42 5.90 5.81
N ASP A 32 19.28 5.66 6.78
CA ASP A 32 20.62 6.25 6.83
C ASP A 32 21.60 5.47 5.91
N ASP A 33 22.87 5.86 5.92
CA ASP A 33 23.90 5.26 5.06
C ASP A 33 24.17 3.78 5.42
N GLU A 34 24.01 3.44 6.71
CA GLU A 34 24.13 2.08 7.27
C GLU A 34 22.83 1.26 7.14
N GLU A 35 21.83 1.77 6.42
CA GLU A 35 20.53 1.14 6.21
C GLU A 35 19.68 0.97 7.47
N LYS A 36 19.90 1.79 8.50
CA LYS A 36 19.03 1.84 9.67
C LYS A 36 17.80 2.70 9.39
N PRO A 37 16.62 2.30 9.91
CA PRO A 37 15.40 3.04 9.69
C PRO A 37 15.39 4.37 10.45
N VAL A 38 15.11 5.46 9.74
CA VAL A 38 15.05 6.82 10.29
C VAL A 38 13.61 7.25 10.53
N GLN A 39 12.76 7.20 9.50
CA GLN A 39 11.35 7.60 9.59
C GLN A 39 10.52 7.06 8.43
N TRP A 40 9.21 6.99 8.63
CA TRP A 40 8.26 6.77 7.54
C TRP A 40 8.25 7.95 6.57
N ILE A 41 8.17 7.66 5.27
CA ILE A 41 8.00 8.64 4.22
C ILE A 41 6.91 8.23 3.24
N ARG A 42 6.28 9.24 2.65
CA ARG A 42 5.28 9.18 1.60
C ARG A 42 5.86 9.83 0.36
N ILE A 43 6.09 9.03 -0.66
CA ILE A 43 6.53 9.51 -1.95
C ILE A 43 5.31 9.65 -2.86
N TYR A 44 5.04 10.88 -3.29
CA TYR A 44 3.93 11.18 -4.19
C TYR A 44 4.18 12.45 -5.02
N PRO A 45 3.82 12.46 -6.31
CA PRO A 45 3.37 11.31 -7.11
C PRO A 45 4.55 10.44 -7.58
N ILE A 46 4.31 9.13 -7.74
CA ILE A 46 5.22 8.28 -8.55
C ILE A 46 4.46 7.78 -9.77
N ARG A 47 5.05 7.97 -10.95
CA ARG A 47 4.53 7.47 -12.24
C ARG A 47 5.07 6.07 -12.48
N PHE A 48 4.73 5.13 -11.59
CA PHE A 48 5.41 3.82 -11.50
C PHE A 48 5.40 3.03 -12.81
N ARG A 49 4.36 3.17 -13.64
CA ARG A 49 4.27 2.48 -14.94
C ARG A 49 5.16 3.09 -16.02
N GLN A 50 5.42 4.39 -15.94
CA GLN A 50 6.29 5.11 -16.87
C GLN A 50 7.77 4.98 -16.49
N LEU A 51 8.08 4.34 -15.36
CA LEU A 51 9.45 4.00 -15.02
C LEU A 51 10.01 2.97 -16.01
N ASP A 52 11.26 3.21 -16.42
CA ASP A 52 12.09 2.24 -17.14
C ASP A 52 12.09 0.89 -16.39
N PHE A 53 12.22 -0.20 -17.12
CA PHE A 53 12.04 -1.55 -16.56
C PHE A 53 12.99 -1.84 -15.39
N ASP A 54 14.25 -1.38 -15.48
CA ASP A 54 15.29 -1.49 -14.46
C ASP A 54 15.03 -0.61 -13.22
N LYS A 55 14.21 0.43 -13.35
CA LYS A 55 13.80 1.33 -12.26
C LYS A 55 12.52 0.88 -11.56
N ARG A 56 11.81 -0.11 -12.12
CA ARG A 56 10.61 -0.68 -11.47
C ARG A 56 11.03 -1.59 -10.32
N TYR A 57 10.73 -1.15 -9.11
CA TYR A 57 11.06 -1.89 -7.90
C TYR A 57 9.88 -2.75 -7.38
N PRO A 58 10.15 -3.99 -6.95
CA PRO A 58 9.18 -4.78 -6.20
C PRO A 58 9.02 -4.22 -4.78
N ARG A 59 7.93 -4.63 -4.10
CA ARG A 59 7.76 -4.39 -2.67
C ARG A 59 8.93 -4.98 -1.89
N TRP A 60 9.32 -4.31 -0.81
CA TRP A 60 10.48 -4.64 0.02
C TRP A 60 11.82 -4.50 -0.71
N SER A 61 11.95 -3.49 -1.58
CA SER A 61 13.25 -3.12 -2.15
C SER A 61 13.79 -1.88 -1.47
N ILE A 62 15.11 -1.84 -1.29
CA ILE A 62 15.83 -0.60 -1.00
C ILE A 62 16.16 0.04 -2.34
N ILE A 63 15.69 1.26 -2.54
CA ILE A 63 16.05 2.09 -3.68
C ILE A 63 16.91 3.26 -3.22
N SER A 64 17.74 3.77 -4.12
CA SER A 64 18.43 5.05 -3.99
C SER A 64 17.82 6.03 -4.98
N ALA A 65 17.44 7.21 -4.52
CA ALA A 65 16.85 8.24 -5.37
C ALA A 65 17.19 9.64 -4.86
N LYS A 66 17.22 10.62 -5.78
CA LYS A 66 17.22 12.03 -5.41
C LYS A 66 15.84 12.39 -4.85
N ILE A 67 15.79 12.87 -3.61
CA ILE A 67 14.57 13.14 -2.86
C ILE A 67 14.56 14.59 -2.34
N GLU A 68 13.37 15.17 -2.20
CA GLU A 68 13.14 16.45 -1.51
C GLU A 68 11.79 16.47 -0.80
N ARG A 69 11.66 17.32 0.21
CA ARG A 69 10.40 17.55 0.92
C ARG A 69 9.39 18.25 0.02
N ASN A 70 8.14 17.82 0.09
CA ASN A 70 7.06 18.43 -0.66
C ASN A 70 6.41 19.57 0.16
N GLU A 71 6.91 20.78 0.00
CA GLU A 71 6.41 21.98 0.73
C GLU A 71 4.92 22.29 0.52
N LYS A 72 4.28 21.69 -0.49
CA LYS A 72 2.83 21.86 -0.73
C LYS A 72 1.97 20.90 0.10
N ASP A 73 2.56 19.98 0.85
CA ASP A 73 1.88 19.05 1.73
C ASP A 73 2.37 19.26 3.15
N TYR A 74 1.44 19.51 4.08
CA TYR A 74 1.78 19.84 5.47
C TYR A 74 2.33 18.65 6.24
N ARG A 75 2.16 17.42 5.72
CA ARG A 75 2.62 16.20 6.35
C ARG A 75 4.13 16.12 6.24
N GLU A 76 4.81 15.99 7.37
CA GLU A 76 6.27 15.90 7.43
C GLU A 76 6.81 14.73 6.60
N GLU A 77 6.02 13.66 6.48
CA GLU A 77 6.39 12.50 5.68
C GLU A 77 6.23 12.72 4.18
N SER A 78 5.78 13.88 3.68
CA SER A 78 5.56 14.06 2.24
C SER A 78 6.83 14.45 1.50
N PHE A 79 7.26 13.58 0.60
CA PHE A 79 8.43 13.77 -0.26
C PHE A 79 8.10 13.54 -1.73
N ARG A 80 8.95 14.11 -2.59
CA ARG A 80 9.02 13.83 -4.02
C ARG A 80 10.39 13.28 -4.36
N ILE A 81 10.43 12.41 -5.35
CA ILE A 81 11.68 11.91 -5.91
C ILE A 81 11.78 12.31 -7.39
N ASP A 82 13.01 12.39 -7.87
CA ASP A 82 13.27 12.38 -9.31
C ASP A 82 13.19 10.93 -9.82
N ASP A 83 12.10 10.61 -10.51
CA ASP A 83 11.82 9.29 -11.11
C ASP A 83 12.99 8.76 -11.95
N SER A 84 13.73 9.64 -12.63
CA SER A 84 14.85 9.26 -13.50
C SER A 84 16.10 8.83 -12.72
N SER A 85 16.20 9.24 -11.46
CA SER A 85 17.36 9.02 -10.59
C SER A 85 17.28 7.73 -9.75
N ILE A 86 16.16 7.00 -9.87
CA ILE A 86 15.87 5.78 -9.13
C ILE A 86 16.87 4.70 -9.52
N GLU A 87 17.45 4.07 -8.50
CA GLU A 87 18.33 2.94 -8.61
C GLU A 87 17.89 1.87 -7.61
N VAL A 88 17.62 0.65 -8.07
CA VAL A 88 17.24 -0.45 -7.19
C VAL A 88 18.50 -1.09 -6.62
N ILE A 89 18.79 -0.83 -5.35
CA ILE A 89 20.01 -1.30 -4.70
C ILE A 89 19.93 -2.80 -4.41
N ARG A 90 18.87 -3.22 -3.70
CA ARG A 90 18.64 -4.63 -3.37
C ARG A 90 17.20 -4.89 -2.95
N LYS A 91 16.78 -6.14 -3.07
CA LYS A 91 15.49 -6.64 -2.56
C LYS A 91 15.71 -7.35 -1.23
N ILE A 92 14.89 -7.00 -0.24
CA ILE A 92 14.83 -7.68 1.06
C ILE A 92 13.95 -8.91 0.91
N ASP A 93 14.55 -10.09 1.06
CA ASP A 93 13.85 -11.35 0.93
C ASP A 93 13.06 -11.72 2.19
N THR A 94 12.55 -12.95 2.22
CA THR A 94 11.70 -13.49 3.29
C THR A 94 12.39 -14.57 4.13
N ARG A 95 13.72 -14.74 4.00
CA ARG A 95 14.50 -15.72 4.77
C ARG A 95 14.42 -15.41 6.26
N LYS A 96 14.70 -16.43 7.07
CA LYS A 96 14.69 -16.35 8.55
C LYS A 96 13.40 -15.69 9.09
N ASN A 97 12.24 -16.10 8.58
CA ASN A 97 10.94 -15.57 9.01
C ASN A 97 10.82 -14.03 8.90
N TRP A 98 11.41 -13.45 7.86
CA TRP A 98 11.39 -12.02 7.56
C TRP A 98 12.16 -11.15 8.57
N GLU A 99 13.19 -11.72 9.21
CA GLU A 99 14.03 -11.04 10.21
C GLU A 99 14.49 -9.65 9.76
N GLU A 100 15.06 -9.54 8.55
CA GLU A 100 15.58 -8.27 8.04
C GLU A 100 14.46 -7.25 7.79
N ARG A 101 13.31 -7.69 7.25
CA ARG A 101 12.16 -6.80 7.06
C ARG A 101 11.67 -6.27 8.41
N LYS A 102 11.61 -7.11 9.44
CA LYS A 102 11.24 -6.69 10.80
C LYS A 102 12.23 -5.65 11.33
N ALA A 103 13.53 -5.89 11.20
CA ALA A 103 14.56 -4.95 11.64
C ALA A 103 14.42 -3.55 11.01
N LEU A 104 13.92 -3.47 9.77
CA LEU A 104 13.75 -2.20 9.05
C LEU A 104 12.42 -1.47 9.34
N VAL A 105 11.41 -2.12 9.94
CA VAL A 105 10.10 -1.48 10.19
C VAL A 105 9.66 -1.45 11.64
N MET A 106 10.06 -2.42 12.47
CA MET A 106 9.66 -2.51 13.88
C MET A 106 10.21 -1.37 14.76
N PRO A 107 11.41 -0.79 14.50
CA PRO A 107 11.85 0.39 15.23
C PRO A 107 10.94 1.62 15.05
N LEU A 108 10.09 1.62 14.02
CA LEU A 108 9.14 2.68 13.70
C LEU A 108 7.68 2.27 13.96
N GLU A 109 7.47 1.27 14.82
CA GLU A 109 6.15 0.82 15.25
C GLU A 109 5.50 1.82 16.21
N PHE A 110 4.21 2.07 15.98
CA PHE A 110 3.35 2.85 16.87
C PHE A 110 2.43 1.91 17.64
N LYS A 111 2.04 2.32 18.85
CA LYS A 111 1.14 1.53 19.69
C LYS A 111 -0.28 1.48 19.14
N SER A 112 -0.75 2.58 18.54
CA SER A 112 -2.10 2.65 17.98
C SER A 112 -2.24 3.76 16.94
N ILE A 113 -3.41 3.84 16.29
CA ILE A 113 -3.74 4.97 15.41
C ILE A 113 -3.78 6.30 16.19
N GLN A 114 -4.16 6.26 17.47
CA GLN A 114 -4.16 7.45 18.31
C GLN A 114 -2.74 7.98 18.53
N ASP A 115 -1.80 7.08 18.79
CA ASP A 115 -0.37 7.40 18.96
C ASP A 115 0.20 8.08 17.70
N ILE A 116 -0.12 7.56 16.52
CA ILE A 116 0.24 8.19 15.24
C ILE A 116 -0.29 9.64 15.17
N LYS A 117 -1.55 9.86 15.56
CA LYS A 117 -2.18 11.19 15.53
C LYS A 117 -1.56 12.17 16.52
N GLU A 118 -1.29 11.72 17.74
CA GLU A 118 -0.73 12.56 18.81
C GLU A 118 0.69 13.02 18.49
N GLN A 119 1.47 12.19 17.80
CA GLN A 119 2.78 12.55 17.27
C GLN A 119 2.73 13.38 15.98
N GLY A 120 1.54 13.78 15.53
CA GLY A 120 1.35 14.58 14.31
C GLY A 120 1.68 13.85 13.01
N LYS A 121 1.79 12.51 13.04
CA LYS A 121 2.19 11.67 11.91
C LYS A 121 0.99 11.28 11.04
N SER A 122 1.29 10.96 9.79
CA SER A 122 0.33 10.56 8.76
C SER A 122 0.52 9.14 8.24
N LEU A 123 1.60 8.49 8.68
CA LEU A 123 1.98 7.12 8.38
C LEU A 123 2.48 6.44 9.67
N GLY A 124 2.28 5.12 9.74
CA GLY A 124 2.88 4.32 10.80
C GLY A 124 2.50 2.85 10.66
N ILE A 125 3.31 1.97 11.21
CA ILE A 125 2.98 0.55 11.35
C ILE A 125 2.46 0.29 12.76
N ILE A 126 1.38 -0.47 12.87
CA ILE A 126 0.81 -0.86 14.17
C ILE A 126 0.58 -2.36 14.22
N LYS A 127 0.71 -2.94 15.41
CA LYS A 127 0.19 -4.27 15.70
C LYS A 127 -1.23 -4.18 16.28
N PRO A 128 -2.25 -4.77 15.63
CA PRO A 128 -3.56 -4.91 16.26
C PRO A 128 -3.43 -5.84 17.48
N GLN A 129 -4.08 -5.49 18.58
CA GLN A 129 -4.15 -6.36 19.76
C GLN A 129 -5.08 -7.55 19.47
N ILE A 130 -6.22 -7.28 18.83
CA ILE A 130 -7.20 -8.31 18.46
C ILE A 130 -7.76 -7.97 17.09
N ILE A 131 -7.67 -8.89 16.13
CA ILE A 131 -8.40 -8.79 14.87
C ILE A 131 -9.74 -9.49 15.07
N LYS A 132 -10.84 -8.75 14.93
CA LYS A 132 -12.20 -9.24 15.15
C LYS A 132 -12.77 -9.91 13.91
N LYS A 133 -12.57 -9.29 12.75
CA LYS A 133 -13.24 -9.73 11.53
C LYS A 133 -12.54 -9.21 10.28
N TYR A 134 -12.46 -10.04 9.24
CA TYR A 134 -12.27 -9.58 7.87
C TYR A 134 -13.61 -9.19 7.25
N PHE A 135 -13.65 -8.12 6.46
CA PHE A 135 -14.86 -7.76 5.70
C PHE A 135 -14.56 -7.46 4.24
N CYS A 136 -15.56 -7.72 3.41
CA CYS A 136 -15.64 -7.26 2.04
C CYS A 136 -16.98 -6.54 1.82
N LYS A 137 -16.93 -5.33 1.25
CA LYS A 137 -18.12 -4.52 0.93
C LYS A 137 -18.15 -4.25 -0.56
N LYS A 138 -19.29 -4.47 -1.21
CA LYS A 138 -19.51 -4.06 -2.60
C LYS A 138 -19.58 -2.53 -2.67
N GLU A 139 -18.87 -1.96 -3.64
CA GLU A 139 -18.96 -0.54 -3.94
C GLU A 139 -20.13 -0.29 -4.89
N ILE A 140 -20.88 0.79 -4.64
CA ILE A 140 -22.11 1.11 -5.39
C ILE A 140 -21.77 1.48 -6.84
N GLU A 141 -20.63 2.16 -7.04
CA GLU A 141 -20.18 2.63 -8.34
C GLU A 141 -19.12 1.69 -8.94
N ARG A 142 -19.49 0.91 -9.96
CA ARG A 142 -18.57 0.04 -10.72
C ARG A 142 -17.63 0.83 -11.64
N GLU A 143 -18.04 2.02 -12.06
CA GLU A 143 -17.31 2.83 -13.04
C GLU A 143 -16.53 3.96 -12.36
N TRP A 144 -15.51 4.46 -13.05
CA TRP A 144 -14.85 5.70 -12.66
C TRP A 144 -15.80 6.88 -12.82
N LYS A 145 -15.56 7.97 -12.08
CA LYS A 145 -16.33 9.20 -12.30
C LYS A 145 -16.07 9.69 -13.74
N PRO A 146 -17.02 10.36 -14.41
CA PRO A 146 -16.86 10.76 -15.81
C PRO A 146 -15.56 11.53 -16.10
N LYS A 147 -15.16 12.43 -15.20
CA LYS A 147 -13.90 13.18 -15.30
C LYS A 147 -12.64 12.29 -15.23
N GLN A 148 -12.69 11.20 -14.48
CA GLN A 148 -11.59 10.22 -14.38
C GLN A 148 -11.58 9.29 -15.58
N GLN A 149 -12.76 8.91 -16.08
CA GLN A 149 -12.91 8.09 -17.28
C GLN A 149 -12.35 8.81 -18.52
N THR A 150 -12.68 10.09 -18.72
CA THR A 150 -12.12 10.89 -19.85
C THR A 150 -10.60 10.96 -19.84
N ILE A 151 -9.94 10.95 -18.67
CA ILE A 151 -8.47 10.94 -18.57
C ILE A 151 -7.93 9.57 -18.99
N LEU A 152 -8.59 8.47 -18.59
CA LEU A 152 -8.22 7.12 -19.05
C LEU A 152 -8.36 6.98 -20.55
N ASP A 153 -9.50 7.43 -21.10
CA ASP A 153 -9.79 7.36 -22.54
C ASP A 153 -8.76 8.16 -23.36
N GLN A 154 -8.32 9.33 -22.83
CA GLN A 154 -7.24 10.11 -23.43
C GLN A 154 -5.88 9.41 -23.36
N MET A 155 -5.58 8.66 -22.30
CA MET A 155 -4.32 7.91 -22.18
C MET A 155 -4.24 6.74 -23.17
N ASP A 156 -5.35 6.04 -23.38
CA ASP A 156 -5.45 4.89 -24.30
C ASP A 156 -5.19 5.27 -25.77
N LEU A 157 -5.38 6.54 -26.12
CA LEU A 157 -5.10 7.10 -27.45
C LEU A 157 -3.60 7.28 -27.75
N PHE A 158 -2.74 7.40 -26.73
CA PHE A 158 -1.30 7.69 -26.91
C PHE A 158 -0.39 6.51 -26.57
N GLU A 159 -0.81 5.61 -25.67
CA GLU A 159 -0.11 4.37 -25.33
C GLU A 159 -1.15 3.26 -25.15
N PRO A 160 -0.90 2.01 -25.61
CA PRO A 160 -1.81 0.90 -25.34
C PRO A 160 -1.91 0.71 -23.82
N SER A 161 -3.01 1.19 -23.24
CA SER A 161 -3.12 1.24 -21.78
C SER A 161 -3.55 -0.13 -21.27
N VAL A 162 -2.85 -0.64 -20.25
CA VAL A 162 -3.41 -1.73 -19.44
C VAL A 162 -4.56 -1.13 -18.65
N GLN A 163 -5.79 -1.32 -19.11
CA GLN A 163 -7.00 -0.75 -18.52
C GLN A 163 -6.96 -0.81 -16.98
N LEU A 164 -7.00 0.38 -16.37
CA LEU A 164 -7.16 0.56 -14.93
C LEU A 164 -8.62 0.28 -14.58
N ASP A 165 -8.95 -0.99 -14.41
CA ASP A 165 -10.28 -1.37 -13.94
C ASP A 165 -10.50 -0.81 -12.54
N LYS A 166 -11.66 -0.20 -12.30
CA LYS A 166 -12.11 0.07 -10.94
C LYS A 166 -12.55 -1.25 -10.31
N ILE A 167 -12.02 -1.57 -9.14
CA ILE A 167 -12.45 -2.76 -8.40
C ILE A 167 -13.71 -2.39 -7.61
N PRO A 168 -14.86 -3.06 -7.84
CA PRO A 168 -16.13 -2.70 -7.23
C PRO A 168 -16.28 -3.28 -5.81
N TYR A 169 -15.17 -3.47 -5.10
CA TYR A 169 -15.12 -4.10 -3.79
C TYR A 169 -14.08 -3.43 -2.89
N LYS A 170 -14.44 -3.26 -1.62
CA LYS A 170 -13.55 -2.79 -0.55
C LYS A 170 -13.32 -3.91 0.44
N PHE A 171 -12.05 -4.28 0.59
CA PHE A 171 -11.58 -5.22 1.60
C PHE A 171 -11.18 -4.45 2.87
N GLY A 172 -11.24 -5.09 4.04
CA GLY A 172 -10.84 -4.46 5.28
C GLY A 172 -10.88 -5.37 6.50
N TYR A 173 -10.46 -4.81 7.63
CA TYR A 173 -10.51 -5.48 8.93
C TYR A 173 -11.22 -4.62 9.96
N GLU A 174 -11.92 -5.29 10.87
CA GLU A 174 -12.30 -4.77 12.17
C GLU A 174 -11.33 -5.29 13.22
N PHE A 175 -10.75 -4.40 14.02
CA PHE A 175 -9.75 -4.76 15.01
C PHE A 175 -9.75 -3.83 16.22
N ILE A 176 -9.10 -4.26 17.29
CA ILE A 176 -8.85 -3.49 18.51
C ILE A 176 -7.36 -3.20 18.58
N SER A 177 -6.98 -1.93 18.75
CA SER A 177 -5.60 -1.54 19.02
C SER A 177 -5.26 -1.68 20.51
N PRO A 178 -3.97 -1.75 20.89
CA PRO A 178 -3.50 -1.85 22.28
C PRO A 178 -4.08 -0.82 23.27
N ASP A 179 -4.55 0.33 22.79
CA ASP A 179 -5.26 1.35 23.58
C ASP A 179 -6.75 1.03 23.82
N GLY A 180 -7.22 -0.17 23.44
CA GLY A 180 -8.60 -0.64 23.59
C GLY A 180 -9.59 -0.08 22.57
N LYS A 181 -9.16 0.79 21.64
CA LYS A 181 -10.06 1.39 20.64
C LYS A 181 -10.40 0.41 19.52
N LYS A 182 -11.67 0.37 19.14
CA LYS A 182 -12.19 -0.40 18.00
C LYS A 182 -12.04 0.39 16.71
N HIS A 183 -11.57 -0.26 15.66
CA HIS A 183 -11.39 0.31 14.33
C HIS A 183 -12.06 -0.57 13.27
N SER A 184 -12.59 0.07 12.22
CA SER A 184 -13.05 -0.60 11.00
C SER A 184 -12.37 0.11 9.83
N CYS A 185 -11.29 -0.49 9.31
CA CYS A 185 -10.43 0.14 8.31
C CYS A 185 -10.47 -0.64 7.00
N THR A 186 -10.59 0.08 5.88
CA THR A 186 -10.43 -0.48 4.55
C THR A 186 -8.95 -0.64 4.18
N ILE A 187 -8.67 -1.59 3.30
CA ILE A 187 -7.34 -1.87 2.74
C ILE A 187 -7.24 -1.20 1.37
N ASN A 188 -6.28 -0.29 1.24
CA ASN A 188 -5.90 0.41 0.01
C ASN A 188 -4.45 0.04 -0.37
N ASP A 189 -4.22 -1.25 -0.58
CA ASP A 189 -2.92 -1.86 -0.91
C ASP A 189 -3.00 -2.54 -2.28
N TRP A 190 -2.19 -2.05 -3.23
CA TRP A 190 -2.14 -2.54 -4.61
C TRP A 190 -2.03 -4.06 -4.71
N GLU A 191 -1.27 -4.72 -3.82
CA GLU A 191 -1.09 -6.17 -3.89
C GLU A 191 -2.39 -6.93 -3.63
N ILE A 192 -3.27 -6.39 -2.78
CA ILE A 192 -4.58 -6.99 -2.48
C ILE A 192 -5.55 -6.79 -3.65
N GLN A 193 -5.55 -5.58 -4.22
CA GLN A 193 -6.32 -5.31 -5.43
C GLN A 193 -5.85 -6.16 -6.62
N GLN A 194 -4.54 -6.33 -6.78
CA GLN A 194 -3.97 -7.17 -7.84
C GLN A 194 -4.24 -8.65 -7.60
N LEU A 195 -4.23 -9.12 -6.34
CA LEU A 195 -4.65 -10.48 -6.00
C LEU A 195 -6.07 -10.75 -6.48
N TYR A 196 -7.02 -9.85 -6.16
CA TYR A 196 -8.40 -9.96 -6.64
C TYR A 196 -8.48 -10.04 -8.16
N ARG A 197 -7.81 -9.12 -8.88
CA ARG A 197 -7.76 -9.12 -10.36
C ARG A 197 -7.23 -10.43 -10.90
N ASN A 198 -6.07 -10.87 -10.41
CA ASN A 198 -5.45 -12.13 -10.83
C ASN A 198 -6.38 -13.34 -10.61
N CYS A 199 -7.11 -13.38 -9.49
CA CYS A 199 -8.06 -14.45 -9.21
C CYS A 199 -9.28 -14.41 -10.15
N ARG A 200 -9.81 -13.21 -10.44
CA ARG A 200 -10.92 -13.00 -11.37
C ARG A 200 -10.53 -13.36 -12.80
N ASP A 201 -9.38 -12.88 -13.26
CA ASP A 201 -8.94 -13.01 -14.64
C ASP A 201 -8.49 -14.45 -14.99
N ARG A 202 -8.05 -15.22 -13.98
CA ARG A 202 -7.70 -16.65 -14.11
C ARG A 202 -8.86 -17.60 -13.79
N SER A 203 -10.05 -17.09 -13.49
CA SER A 203 -11.22 -17.92 -13.23
C SER A 203 -11.69 -18.58 -14.53
N ASN A 204 -12.06 -19.87 -14.43
CA ASN A 204 -12.65 -20.63 -15.54
C ASN A 204 -14.17 -20.44 -15.64
N GLU A 205 -14.78 -19.63 -14.78
CA GLU A 205 -16.21 -19.36 -14.78
C GLU A 205 -16.64 -18.59 -16.04
N THR A 206 -17.87 -18.82 -16.49
CA THR A 206 -18.38 -18.23 -17.74
C THR A 206 -18.92 -16.81 -17.55
N SER A 207 -19.59 -16.53 -16.43
CA SER A 207 -20.18 -15.21 -16.15
C SER A 207 -19.24 -14.33 -15.32
N MET A 208 -19.24 -13.02 -15.57
CA MET A 208 -18.46 -12.07 -14.77
C MET A 208 -18.81 -12.15 -13.29
N GLU A 209 -20.11 -12.31 -12.95
CA GLU A 209 -20.55 -12.44 -11.57
C GLU A 209 -19.92 -13.65 -10.86
N ASN A 210 -19.84 -14.80 -11.53
CA ASN A 210 -19.21 -15.99 -10.96
C ASN A 210 -17.69 -15.83 -10.83
N LYS A 211 -17.03 -15.21 -11.82
CA LYS A 211 -15.60 -14.86 -11.74
C LYS A 211 -15.33 -13.96 -10.54
N GLU A 212 -16.18 -12.95 -10.30
CA GLU A 212 -16.08 -12.06 -9.15
C GLU A 212 -16.28 -12.83 -7.84
N LYS A 213 -17.29 -13.70 -7.74
CA LYS A 213 -17.54 -14.54 -6.55
C LYS A 213 -16.35 -15.44 -6.22
N GLU A 214 -15.80 -16.14 -7.22
CA GLU A 214 -14.62 -17.00 -7.02
C GLU A 214 -13.40 -16.17 -6.57
N ALA A 215 -13.20 -15.00 -7.17
CA ALA A 215 -12.11 -14.11 -6.78
C ALA A 215 -12.25 -13.58 -5.35
N LEU A 216 -13.45 -13.19 -4.94
CA LEU A 216 -13.73 -12.75 -3.57
C LEU A 216 -13.46 -13.86 -2.55
N GLU A 217 -13.84 -15.10 -2.87
CA GLU A 217 -13.59 -16.24 -2.00
C GLU A 217 -12.09 -16.54 -1.88
N LYS A 218 -11.33 -16.50 -2.98
CA LYS A 218 -9.87 -16.65 -2.93
C LYS A 218 -9.18 -15.55 -2.13
N VAL A 219 -9.66 -14.30 -2.23
CA VAL A 219 -9.15 -13.19 -1.41
C VAL A 219 -9.49 -13.40 0.06
N ARG A 220 -10.71 -13.85 0.39
CA ARG A 220 -11.12 -14.20 1.75
C ARG A 220 -10.23 -15.31 2.33
N GLN A 221 -10.02 -16.40 1.60
CA GLN A 221 -9.12 -17.49 2.02
C GLN A 221 -7.71 -16.98 2.32
N LYS A 222 -7.21 -16.01 1.55
CA LYS A 222 -5.88 -15.43 1.79
C LYS A 222 -5.85 -14.54 3.03
N LEU A 223 -6.78 -13.58 3.13
CA LEU A 223 -6.76 -12.52 4.14
C LEU A 223 -7.39 -12.93 5.47
N GLU A 224 -8.30 -13.88 5.46
CA GLU A 224 -8.94 -14.42 6.65
C GLU A 224 -8.29 -15.75 7.02
N ASP A 225 -8.50 -16.80 6.21
CA ASP A 225 -8.14 -18.16 6.60
C ASP A 225 -6.63 -18.34 6.76
N GLU A 226 -5.81 -17.84 5.84
CA GLU A 226 -4.35 -17.96 5.93
C GLU A 226 -3.73 -16.91 6.86
N PHE A 227 -4.05 -15.63 6.64
CA PHE A 227 -3.37 -14.54 7.33
C PHE A 227 -3.69 -14.51 8.83
N LEU A 228 -4.95 -14.67 9.22
CA LEU A 228 -5.33 -14.60 10.64
C LEU A 228 -4.87 -15.84 11.43
N SER A 229 -4.70 -16.99 10.78
CA SER A 229 -4.32 -18.24 11.46
C SER A 229 -2.82 -18.51 11.46
N LYS A 230 -2.06 -18.02 10.47
CA LYS A 230 -0.65 -18.40 10.25
C LYS A 230 0.34 -17.24 10.32
N LYS A 231 -0.11 -15.98 10.35
CA LYS A 231 0.77 -14.80 10.24
C LYS A 231 0.67 -13.89 11.45
N ASP A 232 1.79 -13.28 11.80
CA ASP A 232 1.87 -12.21 12.79
C ASP A 232 1.59 -10.89 12.06
N LEU A 233 0.33 -10.45 12.09
CA LEU A 233 -0.13 -9.34 11.26
C LEU A 233 0.17 -7.98 11.88
N TYR A 234 0.68 -7.07 11.05
CA TYR A 234 0.82 -5.65 11.32
C TYR A 234 0.18 -4.87 10.17
N PHE A 235 -0.39 -3.73 10.51
CA PHE A 235 -1.03 -2.85 9.54
C PHE A 235 -0.19 -1.59 9.35
N ILE A 236 0.22 -1.34 8.10
CA ILE A 236 0.79 -0.07 7.71
C ILE A 236 -0.40 0.87 7.46
N MET A 237 -0.54 1.84 8.35
CA MET A 237 -1.62 2.81 8.38
C MET A 237 -1.21 4.08 7.63
N GLY A 238 -2.17 4.70 6.96
CA GLY A 238 -1.98 6.01 6.36
C GLY A 238 -3.26 6.82 6.27
N ASN A 239 -3.13 8.14 6.28
CA ASN A 239 -4.25 9.06 6.09
C ASN A 239 -4.28 9.71 4.68
N LEU A 240 -5.36 10.44 4.43
CA LEU A 240 -5.49 11.34 3.27
C LEU A 240 -5.19 12.77 3.70
N LYS A 241 -4.55 13.56 2.80
CA LYS A 241 -4.20 14.96 3.06
C LYS A 241 -5.39 15.80 3.56
N ASN A 242 -6.57 15.63 2.95
CA ASN A 242 -7.78 16.38 3.30
C ASN A 242 -8.58 15.74 4.45
N HIS A 243 -8.19 14.56 4.94
CA HIS A 243 -8.83 13.85 6.03
C HIS A 243 -7.78 13.34 7.02
N LYS A 244 -7.06 14.28 7.65
CA LYS A 244 -5.91 13.99 8.54
C LYS A 244 -6.19 13.00 9.66
N ASN A 245 -7.44 12.94 10.12
CA ASN A 245 -7.87 12.08 11.23
C ASN A 245 -8.40 10.71 10.79
N SER A 246 -8.57 10.49 9.48
CA SER A 246 -9.11 9.25 8.92
C SER A 246 -7.98 8.39 8.38
N PHE A 247 -7.73 7.27 9.07
CA PHE A 247 -6.69 6.32 8.70
C PHE A 247 -7.30 5.10 8.02
N MET A 248 -6.54 4.55 7.07
CA MET A 248 -6.85 3.31 6.39
C MET A 248 -5.61 2.42 6.34
N ILE A 249 -5.80 1.12 6.13
CA ILE A 249 -4.70 0.19 5.95
C ILE A 249 -4.18 0.41 4.53
N ILE A 250 -2.94 0.87 4.38
CA ILE A 250 -2.31 1.06 3.06
C ILE A 250 -1.33 -0.06 2.73
N GLY A 251 -1.07 -0.95 3.67
CA GLY A 251 -0.27 -2.14 3.48
C GLY A 251 -0.42 -3.13 4.63
N ILE A 252 -0.31 -4.42 4.35
CA ILE A 252 -0.29 -5.47 5.38
C ILE A 252 1.11 -6.06 5.46
N PHE A 253 1.71 -6.08 6.66
CA PHE A 253 2.95 -6.78 6.93
C PHE A 253 2.64 -8.06 7.69
N TYR A 254 2.99 -9.21 7.12
CA TYR A 254 2.52 -10.53 7.56
C TYR A 254 3.65 -11.57 7.69
N PRO A 255 4.68 -11.32 8.52
CA PRO A 255 5.68 -12.35 8.81
C PRO A 255 5.04 -13.64 9.36
N PRO A 256 5.67 -14.82 9.17
CA PRO A 256 5.19 -16.06 9.77
C PRO A 256 5.07 -15.96 11.30
N LEU A 257 4.03 -16.58 11.87
CA LEU A 257 3.97 -16.81 13.31
C LEU A 257 5.12 -17.74 13.72
N ILE A 258 6.03 -17.24 14.56
CA ILE A 258 7.03 -18.07 15.20
C ILE A 258 6.35 -18.61 16.46
N LYS A 259 5.97 -19.89 16.45
CA LYS A 259 5.60 -20.56 17.70
C LYS A 259 6.90 -20.70 18.49
N MET A 260 6.96 -20.02 19.64
CA MET A 260 7.95 -20.30 20.66
C MET A 260 7.77 -21.71 21.20
#